data_AF-A0A9E5R2P6-F1
#
_entry.id   AF-A0A9E5R2P6-F1
#
_cell.length_a   1.000
_cell.length_b   1.000
_cell.length_c   1.000
_cell.angle_alpha   90.00
_cell.angle_beta   90.00
_cell.angle_gamma   90.00
#
_symmetry.space_group_name_H-M   'P 1'
#
loop_
_entity.id
_entity.type
_entity.pdbx_description
1 polymer ?
#
loop_
_entity_poly.entity_id
_entity_poly.type
_entity_poly.pdbx_seq_one_letter_code
_entity_poly.pdbx_strand_id
1 'polypeptide(L)'
;MQRAVHFICANLKANAGMLYCPPYNVAYYAHLGWQPIERRITYHQSTGAGVMDTTTEAHNAMVYPCGAFVFPDGDIDVRGKLW
;
A
#
# COMPACT_ATOMS: atom_id res chain seq x y z
N MET A 1 -15.28 1.22 5.67
CA MET A 1 -13.81 1.13 5.89
C MET A 1 -13.41 0.39 7.17
N GLN A 2 -14.06 0.63 8.31
CA GLN A 2 -13.75 -0.10 9.57
C GLN A 2 -13.70 -1.62 9.41
N ARG A 3 -14.59 -2.23 8.62
CA ARG A 3 -14.54 -3.69 8.35
C ARG A 3 -13.29 -4.15 7.61
N ALA A 4 -12.80 -3.38 6.62
CA ALA A 4 -11.62 -3.75 5.83
C ALA A 4 -10.35 -3.67 6.69
N VAL A 5 -10.20 -2.59 7.45
CA VAL A 5 -9.10 -2.43 8.41
C VAL A 5 -9.16 -3.49 9.50
N HIS A 6 -10.33 -3.73 10.08
CA HIS A 6 -10.49 -4.78 11.09
C HIS A 6 -10.09 -6.14 10.51
N PHE A 7 -10.50 -6.45 9.28
CA PHE A 7 -10.08 -7.68 8.64
C PHE A 7 -8.55 -7.76 8.45
N ILE A 8 -7.91 -6.71 7.96
CA ILE A 8 -6.45 -6.66 7.78
C ILE A 8 -5.72 -6.85 9.11
N CYS A 9 -6.07 -6.05 10.12
CA CYS A 9 -5.34 -6.03 11.38
C CYS A 9 -5.69 -7.20 12.31
N ALA A 10 -6.98 -7.53 12.45
CA ALA A 10 -7.43 -8.52 13.43
C ALA A 10 -7.53 -9.94 12.84
N ASN A 11 -8.02 -10.07 11.60
CA ASN A 11 -8.25 -11.39 10.99
C ASN A 11 -6.99 -11.91 10.29
N LEU A 12 -6.35 -11.10 9.44
CA LEU A 12 -5.09 -11.49 8.77
C LEU A 12 -3.87 -11.38 9.69
N LYS A 13 -4.00 -10.70 10.84
CA LYS A 13 -2.90 -10.40 11.76
C LYS A 13 -1.73 -9.70 11.05
N ALA A 14 -2.02 -8.89 10.04
CA ALA A 14 -1.02 -8.15 9.31
C ALA A 14 -0.56 -6.93 10.13
N ASN A 15 0.69 -6.54 9.95
CA ASN A 15 1.25 -5.34 10.58
C ASN A 15 0.75 -4.05 9.90
N ALA A 16 0.41 -4.12 8.62
CA ALA A 16 -0.16 -3.02 7.86
C ALA A 16 -0.97 -3.52 6.67
N GLY A 17 -1.88 -2.69 6.18
CA GLY A 17 -2.47 -2.81 4.84
C GLY A 17 -1.75 -1.91 3.85
N MET A 18 -1.73 -2.30 2.57
CA MET A 18 -1.28 -1.45 1.48
C MET A 18 -2.32 -1.46 0.36
N LEU A 19 -2.55 -0.31 -0.25
CA LEU A 19 -3.40 -0.17 -1.43
C LEU A 19 -2.75 0.73 -2.47
N TYR A 20 -3.25 0.61 -3.70
CA TYR A 20 -2.94 1.53 -4.79
C TYR A 20 -4.21 2.26 -5.18
N CYS A 21 -4.12 3.57 -5.38
CA CYS A 21 -5.25 4.38 -5.81
C CYS A 21 -4.82 5.47 -6.80
N PRO A 22 -5.71 5.91 -7.69
CA PRO A 22 -5.45 7.08 -8.52
C PRO A 22 -5.37 8.36 -7.66
N PRO A 23 -4.76 9.44 -8.14
CA PRO A 23 -4.38 10.59 -7.30
C PRO A 23 -5.61 11.30 -6.72
N TYR A 24 -6.71 11.33 -7.46
CA TYR A 24 -7.97 11.92 -7.01
C TYR A 24 -8.65 11.17 -5.84
N ASN A 25 -8.23 9.93 -5.55
CA ASN A 25 -8.74 9.15 -4.41
C ASN A 25 -7.87 9.26 -3.15
N VAL A 26 -6.68 9.86 -3.22
CA VAL A 26 -5.75 9.96 -2.08
C VAL A 26 -6.43 10.65 -0.90
N ALA A 27 -7.09 11.79 -1.15
CA ALA A 27 -7.80 12.52 -0.11
C ALA A 27 -8.88 11.65 0.54
N TYR A 28 -9.67 10.91 -0.23
CA TYR A 28 -10.71 10.01 0.29
C TYR A 28 -10.11 8.96 1.24
N TYR A 29 -9.03 8.28 0.85
CA TYR A 29 -8.41 7.27 1.69
C TYR A 29 -7.69 7.86 2.91
N ALA A 30 -7.12 9.06 2.79
CA ALA A 30 -6.53 9.78 3.91
C ALA A 30 -7.54 10.05 5.03
N HIS A 31 -8.78 10.45 4.68
CA HIS A 31 -9.87 10.61 5.66
C HIS A 31 -10.25 9.30 6.38
N LEU A 32 -9.85 8.16 5.82
CA LEU A 32 -10.11 6.83 6.39
C LEU A 32 -8.89 6.29 7.16
N GLY A 33 -7.85 7.11 7.35
CA GLY A 33 -6.64 6.80 8.11
C GLY A 33 -5.51 6.16 7.31
N TRP A 34 -5.62 6.09 5.98
CA TRP A 34 -4.50 5.68 5.14
C TRP A 34 -3.48 6.81 4.98
N GLN A 35 -2.21 6.45 4.85
CA GLN A 35 -1.10 7.38 4.74
C GLN A 35 -0.40 7.18 3.39
N PRO A 36 -0.18 8.24 2.59
CA PRO A 36 0.56 8.11 1.35
C PRO A 36 2.01 7.70 1.63
N ILE A 37 2.59 6.91 0.72
CA ILE A 37 4.01 6.58 0.74
C ILE A 37 4.67 6.92 -0.60
N GLU A 38 5.83 7.55 -0.52
CA GLU A 38 6.65 7.95 -1.66
C GLU A 38 7.86 7.01 -1.74
N ARG A 39 7.72 5.91 -2.50
CA ARG A 39 8.67 4.79 -2.53
C ARG A 39 8.66 4.11 -3.90
N ARG A 40 9.74 3.38 -4.21
CA ARG A 40 9.72 2.41 -5.30
C ARG A 40 9.16 1.09 -4.81
N ILE A 41 8.27 0.51 -5.60
CA ILE A 41 7.65 -0.76 -5.32
C ILE A 41 7.97 -1.73 -6.45
N THR A 42 8.76 -2.75 -6.11
CA THR A 42 9.08 -3.87 -7.00
C THR A 42 7.98 -4.92 -6.87
N TYR A 43 7.51 -5.42 -8.00
CA TYR A 43 6.51 -6.46 -8.09
C TYR A 43 6.91 -7.51 -9.12
N HIS A 44 6.44 -8.74 -8.95
CA HIS A 44 6.82 -9.88 -9.79
C HIS A 44 5.60 -10.37 -10.55
N GLN A 45 5.59 -10.22 -11.88
CA GLN A 45 4.56 -10.78 -12.75
C GLN A 45 5.07 -12.05 -13.43
N SER A 46 4.15 -12.84 -14.01
CA SER A 46 4.52 -14.03 -14.80
C SER A 46 5.40 -13.72 -16.01
N THR A 47 5.39 -12.48 -16.49
CA THR A 47 6.20 -11.98 -17.61
C THR A 47 7.54 -11.35 -17.18
N GLY A 48 7.79 -11.23 -15.87
CA GLY A 48 8.99 -10.59 -15.31
C GLY A 48 8.68 -9.67 -14.14
N ALA A 49 9.72 -9.14 -13.51
CA ALA A 49 9.58 -8.13 -12.47
C ALA A 49 9.37 -6.73 -13.07
N GLY A 50 8.59 -5.91 -12.40
CA GLY A 50 8.40 -4.49 -12.71
C GLY A 50 8.66 -3.63 -11.48
N VAL A 51 8.90 -2.35 -11.72
CA VAL A 51 9.08 -1.34 -10.66
C VAL A 51 8.04 -0.26 -10.89
N MET A 52 7.30 0.09 -9.84
CA MET A 52 6.40 1.23 -9.79
C MET A 52 7.05 2.32 -8.94
N ASP A 53 7.20 3.52 -9.49
CA ASP A 53 7.66 4.69 -8.72
C ASP A 53 6.47 5.58 -8.37
N THR A 54 6.08 5.57 -7.09
CA THR A 54 4.87 6.26 -6.63
C THR A 54 5.01 7.79 -6.62
N THR A 55 6.20 8.33 -6.93
CA THR A 55 6.43 9.77 -7.05
C THR A 55 6.24 10.30 -8.47
N THR A 56 6.26 9.42 -9.48
CA THR A 56 6.19 9.81 -10.90
C THR A 56 5.00 9.20 -11.63
N GLU A 57 4.37 8.17 -11.08
CA GLU A 57 3.25 7.47 -11.72
C GLU A 57 1.87 8.05 -11.37
N ALA A 58 0.91 7.78 -12.25
CA ALA A 58 -0.49 8.14 -12.08
C ALA A 58 -1.21 7.37 -10.96
N HIS A 59 -0.51 6.56 -10.17
CA HIS A 59 -1.07 5.82 -9.03
C HIS A 59 -0.23 6.07 -7.78
N ASN A 60 -0.91 6.32 -6.67
CA ASN A 60 -0.31 6.48 -5.35
C ASN A 60 -0.44 5.18 -4.58
N ALA A 61 0.63 4.78 -3.91
CA ALA A 61 0.55 3.76 -2.88
C ALA A 61 0.22 4.42 -1.54
N MET A 62 -0.67 3.80 -0.79
CA MET A 62 -1.01 4.23 0.57
C MET A 62 -0.97 3.03 1.52
N VAL A 63 -0.58 3.29 2.76
CA VAL A 63 -0.48 2.29 3.82
C VAL A 63 -1.45 2.58 4.96
N TYR A 64 -1.92 1.53 5.62
CA TYR A 64 -2.66 1.61 6.86
C TYR A 64 -1.90 0.85 7.94
N PRO A 65 -1.23 1.53 8.89
CA PRO A 65 -0.54 0.86 9.98
C PRO A 65 -1.52 0.23 10.97
N CYS A 66 -1.29 -1.03 11.36
CA CYS A 66 -2.07 -1.68 12.41
C CYS A 66 -1.44 -1.43 13.79
N GLY A 67 -2.21 -0.89 14.72
CA GLY A 67 -1.73 -0.61 16.09
C GLY A 67 -0.59 0.41 16.10
N ALA A 68 0.53 0.06 16.75
CA ALA A 68 1.71 0.90 16.85
C ALA A 68 2.76 0.62 15.76
N PHE A 69 2.41 -0.14 14.73
CA PHE A 69 3.35 -0.45 13.66
C PHE A 69 3.72 0.81 12.88
N VAL A 70 5.02 1.05 12.74
CA VAL A 70 5.57 2.07 11.86
C VAL A 70 5.99 1.39 10.57
N PHE A 71 5.47 1.86 9.44
CA PHE A 71 5.86 1.32 8.15
C PHE A 71 7.34 1.66 7.89
N PRO A 72 8.20 0.67 7.59
CA PRO A 72 9.63 0.91 7.46
C PRO A 72 9.97 1.72 6.20
N ASP A 73 11.07 2.46 6.27
CA ASP A 73 11.66 3.12 5.11
C ASP A 73 12.35 2.11 4.18
N GLY A 74 12.42 2.45 2.88
CA GLY A 74 13.08 1.64 1.87
C GLY A 74 12.16 1.17 0.74
N ASP A 75 12.76 0.48 -0.23
CA ASP A 75 12.04 -0.09 -1.37
C ASP A 75 11.19 -1.30 -0.93
N ILE A 76 9.98 -1.40 -1.48
CA ILE A 76 9.05 -2.49 -1.17
C ILE A 76 9.13 -3.55 -2.25
N ASP A 77 9.33 -4.82 -1.90
CA ASP A 77 9.15 -5.95 -2.82
C ASP A 77 7.90 -6.74 -2.40
N VAL A 78 6.84 -6.66 -3.21
CA VAL A 78 5.58 -7.37 -2.94
C VAL A 78 5.64 -8.86 -3.31
N ARG A 79 6.75 -9.32 -3.92
CA ARG A 79 7.03 -10.72 -4.31
C ARG A 79 5.92 -11.41 -5.11
N GLY A 80 5.04 -10.63 -5.70
CA GLY A 80 3.82 -11.11 -6.33
C GLY A 80 3.30 -10.15 -7.38
N LYS A 81 2.31 -10.63 -8.14
CA LYS A 81 1.69 -9.89 -9.23
C LYS A 81 0.82 -8.79 -8.63
N LEU A 82 0.87 -7.60 -9.22
CA LEU A 82 0.10 -6.48 -8.72
C LEU A 82 -1.42 -6.60 -8.97
N TRP A 83 -1.86 -7.42 -9.93
CA TRP A 83 -3.25 -7.86 -10.17
C TRP A 83 -3.26 -8.90 -11.30
#